data_AF-A0A8J6JVW5-F1
#
_entry.id   AF-A0A8J6JVW5-F1
#
_cell.length_a   1.000
_cell.length_b   1.000
_cell.length_c   1.000
_cell.angle_alpha   90.00
_cell.angle_beta   90.00
_cell.angle_gamma   90.00
#
_symmetry.space_group_name_H-M   'P 1'
#
loop_
_entity.id
_entity.type
_entity.pdbx_description
1 polymer ?
#
loop_
_entity_poly.entity_id
_entity_poly.type
_entity_poly.pdbx_seq_one_letter_code
_entity_poly.pdbx_strand_id
1 'polypeptide(L)' 'MFQNLMVVEHPNVVKFHKYWLDVKETSARVVFITEYVSSGSLRQFLKKTKKNRKTMNAKAWKRWCTQILSALR' A
#
# COMPACT_ATOMS: atom_id res chain seq x y z
N MET A 1 -14.60 14.98 2.42
CA MET A 1 -14.62 13.58 2.89
C MET A 1 -13.22 12.98 2.97
N PHE A 2 -12.42 12.92 1.88
CA PHE A 2 -11.10 12.26 1.88
C PHE A 2 -9.89 13.19 2.10
N GLN A 3 -10.12 14.45 2.47
CA GLN A 3 -9.05 15.45 2.64
C GLN A 3 -8.00 15.04 3.67
N ASN A 4 -8.43 14.41 4.77
CA ASN A 4 -7.53 13.94 5.82
C ASN A 4 -6.52 12.88 5.33
N LEU A 5 -6.80 12.18 4.24
CA LEU A 5 -5.85 11.21 3.67
C LEU A 5 -4.69 11.92 2.95
N MET A 6 -4.87 13.15 2.45
CA MET A 6 -3.83 13.87 1.71
C MET A 6 -2.76 14.48 2.62
N VAL A 7 -3.07 14.66 3.91
CA VAL A 7 -2.13 15.19 4.90
C VAL A 7 -1.33 14.11 5.61
N VAL A 8 -1.65 12.82 5.38
CA VAL A 8 -0.88 11.71 5.93
C VAL A 8 0.43 11.61 5.17
N GLU A 9 1.52 12.02 5.81
CA GLU A 9 2.88 11.85 5.30
C GLU A 9 3.68 10.92 6.20
N HIS A 10 3.97 9.72 5.71
CA HIS A 10 4.81 8.77 6.42
C HIS A 10 5.58 7.88 5.42
N PRO A 11 6.89 7.64 5.61
CA PRO A 11 7.72 6.90 4.65
C PRO A 11 7.33 5.43 4.45
N ASN A 12 6.43 4.88 5.29
CA ASN A 12 5.94 3.51 5.19
C ASN A 12 4.41 3.43 4.97
N VAL A 13 3.78 4.55 4.62
CA VAL A 13 2.38 4.61 4.18
C VAL A 13 2.36 5.10 2.73
N VAL A 14 1.57 4.42 1.88
CA VAL A 14 1.43 4.83 0.47
C VAL A 14 0.87 6.24 0.41
N LYS A 15 1.58 7.16 -0.25
CA LYS A 15 1.14 8.55 -0.31
C LYS A 15 -0.15 8.67 -1.12
N PHE A 16 -1.11 9.41 -0.56
CA PHE A 16 -2.35 9.77 -1.23
C PHE A 16 -2.20 11.18 -1.81
N HIS A 17 -2.26 11.28 -3.14
CA HIS A 17 -1.98 12.54 -3.85
C HIS A 17 -3.24 13.36 -4.08
N LYS A 18 -4.33 12.71 -4.52
CA LYS A 18 -5.56 13.41 -4.92
C LYS A 18 -6.73 12.44 -4.98
N TYR A 19 -7.94 12.98 -5.01
CA TYR A 19 -9.13 12.26 -5.44
C TYR A 19 -10.05 13.15 -6.26
N TRP A 20 -10.96 12.53 -6.99
CA TRP A 20 -12.14 13.20 -7.53
C TRP A 20 -13.35 12.28 -7.51
N LEU A 21 -14.52 12.90 -7.65
CA LEU A 21 -15.79 12.22 -7.83
C LEU A 21 -16.13 12.22 -9.33
N ASP A 22 -16.44 11.06 -9.88
CA ASP A 22 -17.02 10.92 -11.20
C ASP A 22 -18.47 10.48 -11.01
N VAL A 23 -19.38 11.45 -11.12
CA VAL A 23 -20.82 11.25 -10.98
C VAL A 23 -21.42 11.27 -12.37
N LYS A 24 -21.91 10.11 -12.80
CA LYS A 24 -22.71 9.92 -14.00
C LYS A 24 -24.14 9.64 -13.60
N GLU A 25 -25.10 9.93 -14.48
CA GLU A 25 -26.54 9.74 -14.21
C GLU A 25 -26.89 8.33 -13.70
N THR A 26 -26.14 7.32 -14.11
CA THR A 26 -26.36 5.90 -13.75
C THR A 26 -25.41 5.36 -12.69
N SER A 27 -24.34 6.08 -12.33
CA SER A 27 -23.36 5.61 -11.36
C SER A 27 -22.49 6.73 -10.79
N ALA A 28 -22.21 6.66 -9.50
CA ALA A 28 -21.22 7.50 -8.85
C ALA A 28 -20.00 6.65 -8.47
N ARG A 29 -18.80 7.16 -8.76
CA ARG A 29 -17.55 6.54 -8.30
C ARG A 29 -16.58 7.57 -7.76
N VAL A 30 -15.76 7.12 -6.82
CA VAL A 30 -14.66 7.89 -6.26
C VAL A 30 -13.37 7.36 -6.86
N VAL A 31 -12.54 8.25 -7.41
CA VAL A 31 -11.25 7.88 -7.97
C VAL A 31 -10.15 8.40 -7.04
N PHE A 32 -9.22 7.51 -6.66
CA PHE A 32 -8.09 7.81 -5.80
C PHE A 32 -6.77 7.79 -6.60
N ILE A 33 -5.96 8.82 -6.39
CA ILE A 33 -4.61 8.94 -6.94
C ILE A 33 -3.63 8.71 -5.80
N THR A 34 -2.82 7.66 -5.94
CA THR A 34 -1.87 7.19 -4.92
C THR A 34 -0.50 6.95 -5.55
N GLU A 35 0.52 6.92 -4.71
CA GLU A 35 1.86 6.49 -5.10
C GLU A 35 1.84 5.07 -5.67
N TYR A 36 2.59 4.85 -6.75
CA TYR A 36 2.71 3.55 -7.37
C TYR A 36 3.82 2.70 -6.73
N VAL A 37 3.48 1.51 -6.26
CA VAL A 37 4.42 0.54 -5.68
C VAL A 37 4.68 -0.59 -6.68
N SER A 38 5.81 -0.52 -7.39
CA SER A 38 6.16 -1.46 -8.48
C SER A 38 6.48 -2.88 -8.00
N SER A 39 6.86 -3.07 -6.74
CA SER A 39 7.23 -4.38 -6.19
C SER A 39 6.06 -5.35 -6.02
N GLY A 40 4.82 -4.86 -6.14
CA GLY A 40 3.61 -5.62 -5.84
C GLY A 40 3.43 -5.87 -4.34
N SER A 41 2.48 -6.74 -4.00
CA SER A 41 2.09 -6.98 -2.60
C SER A 41 2.97 -8.02 -1.89
N LEU A 42 3.15 -7.82 -0.59
CA LEU A 42 3.78 -8.82 0.29
C LEU A 42 3.08 -10.19 0.20
N ARG A 43 1.75 -10.21 0.07
CA ARG A 43 0.96 -11.44 -0.14
C ARG A 43 1.40 -12.19 -1.40
N GLN A 44 1.57 -11.48 -2.53
CA GLN A 44 2.01 -12.11 -3.77
C GLN A 44 3.45 -12.60 -3.67
N PHE A 45 4.33 -11.83 -3.03
CA PHE A 45 5.71 -12.23 -2.76
C PHE A 45 5.76 -13.52 -1.92
N LEU A 46 5.01 -13.61 -0.81
CA LEU A 46 4.98 -14.78 0.06
C LEU A 46 4.45 -16.02 -0.67
N LYS A 47 3.42 -15.88 -1.51
CA LYS A 47 2.91 -16.97 -2.36
C LYS A 47 4.00 -17.50 -3.31
N LYS A 48 4.73 -16.61 -3.99
CA LYS A 48 5.83 -16.99 -4.91
C LYS A 48 6.98 -17.67 -4.16
N THR A 49 7.35 -17.13 -3.00
CA THR A 49 8.42 -17.68 -2.14
C THR A 49 8.08 -19.10 -1.68
N LYS A 50 6.84 -19.32 -1.20
CA LYS A 50 6.33 -20.65 -0.84
C LYS A 50 6.34 -21.61 -2.03
N LYS A 51 5.81 -21.19 -3.19
CA LYS A 51 5.76 -22.01 -4.42
C LYS A 51 7.17 -22.46 -4.85
N ASN A 52 8.14 -21.56 -4.77
CA ASN A 52 9.51 -21.82 -5.20
C ASN A 52 10.38 -22.47 -4.11
N ARG A 53 9.79 -22.87 -2.97
CA ARG A 53 10.48 -23.43 -1.78
C ARG A 53 11.69 -22.60 -1.34
N LYS A 54 11.65 -21.27 -1.54
CA LYS A 54 12.72 -20.37 -1.09
C LYS A 54 12.51 -20.02 0.38
N THR A 55 13.58 -19.98 1.15
CA THR A 55 13.55 -19.46 2.52
C THR A 55 13.62 -17.94 2.49
N MET A 56 13.00 -17.33 3.49
CA MET A 56 12.99 -15.88 3.64
C MET A 56 14.16 -15.45 4.52
N ASN A 57 14.85 -14.39 4.12
CA ASN A 57 15.94 -13.84 4.92
C ASN A 57 15.38 -13.19 6.21
N ALA A 58 15.85 -13.63 7.37
CA ALA A 58 15.42 -13.11 8.68
C ALA A 58 15.62 -11.59 8.83
N LYS A 59 16.67 -11.01 8.23
CA LYS A 59 16.91 -9.56 8.22
C LYS A 59 15.84 -8.81 7.43
N ALA A 60 15.40 -9.37 6.31
CA ALA A 60 14.33 -8.79 5.50
C ALA A 60 12.99 -8.86 6.25
N TRP A 61 12.70 -9.99 6.89
CA TRP A 61 11.51 -10.14 7.73
C TRP A 61 11.46 -9.10 8.86
N LYS A 62 12.56 -8.99 9.63
CA LYS A 62 12.67 -7.99 10.70
C LYS A 62 12.44 -6.57 10.17
N ARG A 63 13.05 -6.21 9.04
CA ARG A 63 12.89 -4.89 8.41
C ARG A 63 11.43 -4.62 8.04
N TRP A 64 10.73 -5.59 7.45
CA TRP A 64 9.32 -5.42 7.11
C TRP A 64 8.44 -5.26 8.33
N CYS A 65 8.66 -6.06 9.38
CA CYS A 65 7.94 -5.87 10.64
C CYS A 65 8.18 -4.48 11.22
N THR A 66 9.42 -3.97 11.22
CA THR A 66 9.72 -2.61 11.68
C THR A 66 9.02 -1.55 10.84
N GLN A 67 9.00 -1.67 9.51
CA GLN A 67 8.32 -0.73 8.61
C GLN A 67 6.79 -0.75 8.75
N ILE A 68 6.20 -1.92 9.01
CA ILE A 68 4.76 -2.04 9.28
C ILE A 68 4.45 -1.38 10.62
N LEU A 69 5.24 -1.65 11.66
CA LEU A 69 5.03 -1.07 12.98
C LEU A 69 5.24 0.45 12.99
N SER A 70 6.17 0.99 12.21
CA SER A 70 6.32 2.45 12.08
C SER A 70 5.10 3.09 11.40
N ALA A 71 4.49 2.42 10.42
CA ALA A 71 3.28 2.92 9.76
C ALA A 71 2.02 2.88 10.65
N LEU A 72 2.04 2.11 11.74
CA LEU A 72 0.92 1.96 12.68
C LEU A 72 1.02 2.87 13.91
N ARG A 73 2.17 3.53 14.11
CA ARG A 73 2.38 4.51 15.18
C ARG A 73 1.87 5.88 14.77
#